data_AF-A2DZ87-F1
#
_entry.id   AF-A2DZ87-F1
#
_cell.length_a   1.000
_cell.length_b   1.000
_cell.length_c   1.000
_cell.angle_alpha   90.00
_cell.angle_beta   90.00
_cell.angle_gamma   90.00
#
_symmetry.space_group_name_H-M   'P 1'
#
loop_
_entity.id
_entity.type
_entity.pdbx_description
1 polymer ?
#
loop_
_entity_poly.entity_id
_entity_poly.type
_entity_poly.pdbx_seq_one_letter_code
_entity_poly.pdbx_strand_id
1 'polypeptide(L)'
;EVNSNQLIPIAKKLGLDISEKILTNSKLAIKDEDSLAKFIISLAKESDNFVPLIEHIHFDSCNDEIIDEIQDLINENNYKIFIQYFGSSFLKSRHSNNKNRRFFVLKEFHTKVAEFKNSNDIESLYQMFDTLSEDADQKLILRASEDREFCVNILHLASKKGNLSLIQSLIECDFDKETENKEGYTPLMIASSNGQLNIVKYLISIGCDRDKISQDGCTPFALAAMEGHFNVVEYLNSIGANIEAMDRNGWTALMFASSRGHLDIVKYLICLGAKKEAANTNGFTPLMLASSNGHLEVVKYLISIGANKDRVNIYGITALYEATCENHLEVVKYLISVEANSLTKNIKGDSLILGASREGNLEIIKYLISIGSSTEEQNEEGFTPLLYASYNGHIDVVKYLISIGCNLNAMTNEGYTAFTLASIAGFSDVARYLFSIMPQKI
;
A
#
# COMPACT_ATOMS: atom_id res chain seq x y z
N GLU A 1 -56.14 -22.73 7.45
CA GLU A 1 -55.22 -23.44 6.53
C GLU A 1 -55.27 -22.74 5.20
N VAL A 2 -54.16 -22.17 4.75
CA VAL A 2 -54.07 -21.60 3.40
C VAL A 2 -53.25 -22.59 2.57
N ASN A 3 -53.80 -23.02 1.44
CA ASN A 3 -53.09 -23.89 0.51
C ASN A 3 -51.95 -23.07 -0.14
N SER A 4 -50.71 -23.57 -0.08
CA SER A 4 -49.53 -22.91 -0.66
C SER A 4 -49.75 -22.50 -2.12
N ASN A 5 -50.52 -23.31 -2.87
CA ASN A 5 -50.86 -23.05 -4.27
C ASN A 5 -51.73 -21.79 -4.49
N GLN A 6 -52.42 -21.30 -3.46
CA GLN A 6 -53.25 -20.08 -3.54
C GLN A 6 -52.47 -18.80 -3.21
N LEU A 7 -51.41 -18.89 -2.41
CA LEU A 7 -50.61 -17.74 -1.98
C LEU A 7 -49.55 -17.33 -3.01
N ILE A 8 -49.02 -18.29 -3.77
CA ILE A 8 -47.96 -18.04 -4.76
C ILE A 8 -48.35 -16.95 -5.79
N PRO A 9 -49.54 -16.97 -6.43
CA PRO A 9 -49.91 -15.94 -7.40
C PRO A 9 -50.09 -14.56 -6.76
N ILE A 10 -50.51 -14.50 -5.49
CA ILE A 10 -50.75 -13.27 -4.74
C ILE A 10 -49.39 -12.63 -4.37
N ALA A 11 -48.47 -13.43 -3.84
CA ALA A 11 -47.11 -13.01 -3.51
C ALA A 11 -46.36 -12.47 -4.76
N LYS A 12 -46.47 -13.16 -5.91
CA LYS A 12 -45.89 -12.71 -7.19
C LYS A 12 -46.37 -11.32 -7.62
N LYS A 13 -47.65 -11.01 -7.43
CA LYS A 13 -48.24 -9.72 -7.86
C LYS A 13 -47.89 -8.56 -6.92
N LEU A 14 -47.53 -8.87 -5.68
CA LEU A 14 -47.42 -7.91 -4.58
C LEU A 14 -45.96 -7.65 -4.14
N GLY A 15 -45.01 -8.53 -4.48
CA GLY A 15 -43.58 -8.33 -4.24
C GLY A 15 -43.08 -8.78 -2.86
N LEU A 16 -41.75 -8.68 -2.66
CA LEU A 16 -41.02 -9.22 -1.49
C LEU A 16 -41.56 -8.68 -0.15
N ASP A 17 -41.77 -7.36 -0.04
CA ASP A 17 -42.23 -6.69 1.19
C ASP A 17 -43.56 -7.24 1.73
N ILE A 18 -44.44 -7.69 0.83
CA ILE A 18 -45.74 -8.26 1.21
C ILE A 18 -45.57 -9.72 1.62
N SER A 19 -44.68 -10.46 0.96
CA SER A 19 -44.33 -11.84 1.35
C SER A 19 -43.70 -11.89 2.74
N GLU A 20 -42.78 -10.98 3.08
CA GLU A 20 -42.21 -10.88 4.44
C GLU A 20 -43.27 -10.59 5.50
N LYS A 21 -44.19 -9.66 5.22
CA LYS A 21 -45.31 -9.33 6.11
C LYS A 21 -46.29 -10.48 6.30
N ILE A 22 -46.41 -11.36 5.31
CA ILE A 22 -47.23 -12.58 5.41
C ILE A 22 -46.52 -13.58 6.33
N LEU A 23 -45.22 -13.82 6.13
CA LEU A 23 -44.44 -14.81 6.90
C LEU A 23 -44.27 -14.42 8.37
N THR A 24 -44.19 -13.13 8.66
CA THR A 24 -44.09 -12.60 10.04
C THR A 24 -45.44 -12.39 10.73
N ASN A 25 -46.56 -12.71 10.06
CA ASN A 25 -47.90 -12.49 10.61
C ASN A 25 -48.26 -13.55 11.65
N SER A 26 -48.31 -13.15 12.92
CA SER A 26 -48.72 -14.01 14.05
C SER A 26 -50.11 -14.66 13.94
N LYS A 27 -50.98 -14.19 13.02
CA LYS A 27 -52.31 -14.78 12.76
C LYS A 27 -52.30 -15.85 11.67
N LEU A 28 -51.19 -16.01 10.93
CA LEU A 28 -51.04 -17.07 9.95
C LEU A 28 -50.65 -18.36 10.66
N ALA A 29 -51.60 -19.27 10.80
CA ALA A 29 -51.33 -20.62 11.25
C ALA A 29 -50.72 -21.43 10.09
N ILE A 30 -49.40 -21.37 9.96
CA ILE A 30 -48.66 -22.31 9.13
C ILE A 30 -48.65 -23.66 9.87
N LYS A 31 -49.01 -24.74 9.17
CA LYS A 31 -49.32 -26.05 9.76
C LYS A 31 -48.08 -26.71 10.40
N ASP A 32 -46.94 -26.55 9.75
CA ASP A 32 -45.63 -27.11 10.11
C ASP A 32 -44.54 -26.35 9.31
N GLU A 33 -43.30 -26.39 9.81
CA GLU A 33 -42.16 -25.70 9.21
C GLU A 33 -41.87 -26.20 7.78
N ASP A 34 -42.17 -27.46 7.51
CA ASP A 34 -42.02 -28.07 6.19
C ASP A 34 -42.90 -27.39 5.14
N SER A 35 -44.14 -27.08 5.51
CA SER A 35 -45.08 -26.35 4.66
C SER A 35 -44.63 -24.91 4.40
N LEU A 36 -43.99 -24.27 5.39
CA LEU A 36 -43.39 -22.95 5.23
C LEU A 36 -42.24 -22.99 4.23
N ALA A 37 -41.33 -23.94 4.43
CA ALA A 37 -40.17 -24.12 3.58
C ALA A 37 -40.58 -24.42 2.13
N LYS A 38 -41.54 -25.34 1.91
CA LYS A 38 -42.06 -25.62 0.54
C LYS A 38 -42.66 -24.40 -0.14
N PHE A 39 -43.34 -23.54 0.62
CA PHE A 39 -43.88 -22.30 0.08
C PHE A 39 -42.77 -21.33 -0.35
N ILE A 40 -41.77 -21.12 0.50
CA ILE A 40 -40.62 -20.24 0.21
C ILE A 40 -39.79 -20.81 -0.96
N ILE A 41 -39.53 -22.12 -0.99
CA ILE A 41 -38.85 -22.81 -2.09
C ILE A 41 -39.57 -22.56 -3.40
N SER A 42 -40.90 -22.69 -3.43
CA SER A 42 -41.67 -22.47 -4.64
C SER A 42 -41.63 -21.01 -5.12
N LEU A 43 -41.47 -20.03 -4.22
CA LEU A 43 -41.28 -18.64 -4.60
C LEU A 43 -39.85 -18.41 -5.14
N ALA A 44 -38.85 -18.98 -4.48
CA ALA A 44 -37.45 -18.87 -4.87
C ALA A 44 -37.15 -19.56 -6.22
N LYS A 45 -37.80 -20.71 -6.51
CA LYS A 45 -37.69 -21.40 -7.82
C LYS A 45 -38.20 -20.56 -8.99
N GLU A 46 -39.06 -19.58 -8.71
CA GLU A 46 -39.70 -18.73 -9.73
C GLU A 46 -38.99 -17.38 -9.90
N SER A 47 -38.30 -16.88 -8.87
CA SER A 47 -37.49 -15.67 -8.95
C SER A 47 -36.49 -15.58 -7.80
N ASP A 48 -35.23 -15.26 -8.14
CA ASP A 48 -34.15 -15.02 -7.16
C ASP A 48 -34.48 -13.88 -6.17
N ASN A 49 -35.39 -12.96 -6.52
CA ASN A 49 -35.83 -11.88 -5.63
C ASN A 49 -36.49 -12.37 -4.33
N PHE A 50 -36.97 -13.62 -4.30
CA PHE A 50 -37.60 -14.21 -3.11
C PHE A 50 -36.65 -15.09 -2.29
N VAL A 51 -35.41 -15.29 -2.73
CA VAL A 51 -34.40 -16.05 -2.00
C VAL A 51 -34.12 -15.49 -0.58
N PRO A 52 -34.15 -14.16 -0.32
CA PRO A 52 -34.01 -13.64 1.04
C PRO A 52 -35.02 -14.20 2.05
N LEU A 53 -36.22 -14.62 1.62
CA LEU A 53 -37.26 -15.15 2.51
C LEU A 53 -36.87 -16.46 3.20
N ILE A 54 -35.80 -17.10 2.74
CA ILE A 54 -35.22 -18.32 3.32
C ILE A 54 -34.76 -18.08 4.77
N GLU A 55 -34.49 -16.83 5.18
CA GLU A 55 -34.19 -16.47 6.58
C GLU A 55 -35.31 -16.84 7.56
N HIS A 56 -36.54 -16.97 7.08
CA HIS A 56 -37.70 -17.32 7.90
C HIS A 56 -37.89 -18.82 8.09
N ILE A 57 -37.03 -19.66 7.49
CA ILE A 57 -37.10 -21.11 7.63
C ILE A 57 -36.26 -21.55 8.84
N HIS A 58 -36.90 -22.19 9.81
CA HIS A 58 -36.22 -22.89 10.90
C HIS A 58 -35.77 -24.28 10.44
N PHE A 59 -34.65 -24.33 9.73
CA PHE A 59 -34.11 -25.56 9.13
C PHE A 59 -33.95 -26.75 10.09
N ASP A 60 -33.73 -26.49 11.38
CA ASP A 60 -33.68 -27.52 12.45
C ASP A 60 -34.97 -28.33 12.57
N SER A 61 -36.09 -27.78 12.11
CA SER A 61 -37.43 -28.37 12.18
C SER A 61 -37.91 -28.89 10.82
N CYS A 62 -37.09 -28.77 9.77
CA CYS A 62 -37.42 -29.24 8.43
C CYS A 62 -37.03 -30.71 8.20
N ASN A 63 -37.80 -31.42 7.39
CA ASN A 63 -37.47 -32.76 6.95
C ASN A 63 -36.38 -32.78 5.86
N ASP A 64 -35.82 -33.97 5.66
CA ASP A 64 -34.67 -34.19 4.78
C ASP A 64 -34.94 -33.87 3.31
N GLU A 65 -36.15 -34.10 2.80
CA GLU A 65 -36.52 -33.84 1.40
C GLU A 65 -36.56 -32.34 1.10
N ILE A 66 -37.01 -31.54 2.07
CA ILE A 66 -37.11 -30.09 1.95
C ILE A 66 -35.73 -29.45 1.96
N ILE A 67 -34.82 -29.94 2.80
CA ILE A 67 -33.43 -29.48 2.79
C ILE A 67 -32.79 -29.70 1.42
N ASP A 68 -33.01 -30.88 0.81
CA ASP A 68 -32.47 -31.19 -0.51
C ASP A 68 -33.08 -30.28 -1.59
N GLU A 69 -34.38 -29.99 -1.53
CA GLU A 69 -35.03 -29.03 -2.45
C GLU A 69 -34.53 -27.58 -2.30
N ILE A 70 -34.10 -27.18 -1.09
CA ILE A 70 -33.52 -25.85 -0.87
C ILE A 70 -32.08 -25.81 -1.40
N GLN A 71 -31.34 -26.91 -1.36
CA GLN A 71 -29.99 -26.99 -1.95
C GLN A 71 -30.03 -26.79 -3.46
N ASP A 72 -31.05 -27.33 -4.14
CA ASP A 72 -31.25 -27.12 -5.59
C ASP A 72 -31.48 -25.65 -5.99
N LEU A 73 -31.73 -24.75 -5.03
CA LEU A 73 -31.87 -23.31 -5.28
C LEU A 73 -30.54 -22.55 -5.27
N ILE A 74 -29.46 -23.15 -4.74
CA ILE A 74 -28.18 -22.47 -4.58
C ILE A 74 -27.53 -22.28 -5.95
N ASN A 75 -27.18 -21.02 -6.27
CA ASN A 75 -26.49 -20.65 -7.50
C ASN A 75 -25.48 -19.51 -7.25
N GLU A 76 -24.73 -19.13 -8.29
CA GLU A 76 -23.69 -18.09 -8.22
C GLU A 76 -24.22 -16.71 -7.76
N ASN A 77 -25.50 -16.41 -7.99
CA ASN A 77 -26.08 -15.11 -7.67
C ASN A 77 -26.62 -15.01 -6.25
N ASN A 78 -26.97 -16.14 -5.63
CA ASN A 78 -27.74 -16.15 -4.39
C ASN A 78 -27.06 -16.87 -3.23
N TYR A 79 -25.89 -17.50 -3.45
CA TYR A 79 -25.20 -18.26 -2.41
C TYR A 79 -24.78 -17.44 -1.18
N LYS A 80 -24.57 -16.12 -1.31
CA LYS A 80 -24.21 -15.27 -0.16
C LYS A 80 -25.34 -15.23 0.87
N ILE A 81 -26.58 -15.15 0.39
CA ILE A 81 -27.80 -15.22 1.20
C ILE A 81 -27.86 -16.61 1.86
N PHE A 82 -27.61 -17.66 1.08
CA PHE A 82 -27.58 -19.00 1.63
C PHE A 82 -26.50 -19.15 2.70
N ILE A 83 -25.24 -18.78 2.49
CA ILE A 83 -24.20 -18.89 3.52
C ILE A 83 -24.59 -18.14 4.81
N GLN A 84 -25.10 -16.91 4.67
CA GLN A 84 -25.54 -16.06 5.78
C GLN A 84 -26.67 -16.69 6.63
N TYR A 85 -27.59 -17.44 6.01
CA TYR A 85 -28.79 -17.96 6.70
C TYR A 85 -28.81 -19.50 6.89
N PHE A 86 -28.10 -20.26 6.06
CA PHE A 86 -27.90 -21.72 6.21
C PHE A 86 -26.91 -22.06 7.32
N GLY A 87 -25.85 -21.25 7.51
CA GLY A 87 -24.77 -21.55 8.46
C GLY A 87 -25.27 -21.69 9.90
N SER A 88 -26.12 -20.76 10.34
CA SER A 88 -26.59 -20.65 11.72
C SER A 88 -27.59 -21.74 12.17
N SER A 89 -28.31 -22.34 11.22
CA SER A 89 -29.40 -23.29 11.49
C SER A 89 -29.00 -24.74 11.21
N PHE A 90 -28.24 -25.03 10.15
CA PHE A 90 -27.96 -26.42 9.76
C PHE A 90 -27.06 -27.18 10.76
N LEU A 91 -26.22 -26.46 11.52
CA LEU A 91 -25.31 -27.03 12.52
C LEU A 91 -25.96 -27.37 13.87
N LYS A 92 -27.18 -26.89 14.14
CA LYS A 92 -27.95 -27.21 15.36
C LYS A 92 -28.77 -28.49 15.24
N SER A 93 -28.93 -29.03 14.02
CA SER A 93 -29.71 -30.24 13.78
C SER A 93 -29.07 -31.48 14.46
N ARG A 94 -29.84 -32.14 15.32
CA ARG A 94 -29.41 -33.29 16.15
C ARG A 94 -29.36 -34.63 15.41
N HIS A 95 -29.57 -34.66 14.09
CA HIS A 95 -29.64 -35.93 13.35
C HIS A 95 -28.24 -36.45 12.96
N SER A 96 -27.84 -37.51 13.67
CA SER A 96 -26.54 -38.17 13.68
C SER A 96 -26.13 -38.91 12.39
N ASN A 97 -26.97 -38.92 11.35
CA ASN A 97 -26.66 -39.58 10.07
C ASN A 97 -26.08 -38.65 8.98
N ASN A 98 -25.82 -37.38 9.29
CA ASN A 98 -25.34 -36.34 8.36
C ASN A 98 -23.82 -36.35 8.07
N LYS A 99 -23.19 -37.52 7.85
CA LYS A 99 -21.79 -37.56 7.36
C LYS A 99 -21.68 -37.11 5.90
N ASN A 100 -22.62 -37.52 5.04
CA ASN A 100 -22.60 -37.19 3.60
C ASN A 100 -22.98 -35.72 3.31
N ARG A 101 -23.86 -35.11 4.11
CA ARG A 101 -24.29 -33.71 3.91
C ARG A 101 -23.29 -32.68 4.41
N ARG A 102 -22.57 -32.97 5.51
CA ARG A 102 -21.37 -32.19 5.90
C ARG A 102 -20.29 -32.24 4.83
N PHE A 103 -20.16 -33.37 4.15
CA PHE A 103 -19.22 -33.56 3.04
C PHE A 103 -19.60 -32.73 1.80
N PHE A 104 -20.89 -32.49 1.55
CA PHE A 104 -21.38 -31.73 0.40
C PHE A 104 -21.16 -30.21 0.54
N VAL A 105 -21.52 -29.61 1.68
CA VAL A 105 -21.25 -28.17 1.94
C VAL A 105 -19.76 -27.88 1.93
N LEU A 106 -18.95 -28.80 2.48
CA LEU A 106 -17.49 -28.73 2.34
C LEU A 106 -17.07 -28.80 0.89
N LYS A 107 -17.65 -29.70 0.08
CA LYS A 107 -17.32 -29.82 -1.34
C LYS A 107 -17.63 -28.53 -2.12
N GLU A 108 -18.79 -27.92 -1.91
CA GLU A 108 -19.14 -26.63 -2.53
C GLU A 108 -18.25 -25.49 -2.03
N PHE A 109 -17.95 -25.46 -0.74
CA PHE A 109 -17.04 -24.49 -0.15
C PHE A 109 -15.62 -24.63 -0.73
N HIS A 110 -15.09 -25.85 -0.81
CA HIS A 110 -13.81 -26.16 -1.48
C HIS A 110 -13.85 -25.81 -2.97
N THR A 111 -14.99 -26.00 -3.63
CA THR A 111 -15.17 -25.64 -5.04
C THR A 111 -15.09 -24.13 -5.22
N LYS A 112 -15.71 -23.34 -4.32
CA LYS A 112 -15.60 -21.88 -4.35
C LYS A 112 -14.23 -21.34 -3.97
N VAL A 113 -13.57 -21.93 -2.96
CA VAL A 113 -12.17 -21.60 -2.68
C VAL A 113 -11.31 -21.88 -3.92
N ALA A 114 -11.56 -22.98 -4.63
CA ALA A 114 -10.87 -23.29 -5.88
C ALA A 114 -11.23 -22.34 -7.03
N GLU A 115 -12.49 -21.89 -7.14
CA GLU A 115 -12.93 -20.89 -8.12
C GLU A 115 -12.31 -19.51 -7.85
N PHE A 116 -12.31 -19.05 -6.60
CA PHE A 116 -11.63 -17.81 -6.19
C PHE A 116 -10.13 -17.90 -6.40
N LYS A 117 -9.54 -19.09 -6.18
CA LYS A 117 -8.13 -19.35 -6.50
C LYS A 117 -7.88 -19.24 -8.01
N ASN A 118 -8.72 -19.87 -8.84
CA ASN A 118 -8.56 -19.85 -10.30
C ASN A 118 -8.81 -18.47 -10.92
N SER A 119 -9.72 -17.69 -10.32
CA SER A 119 -10.03 -16.32 -10.73
C SER A 119 -9.12 -15.26 -10.09
N ASN A 120 -8.26 -15.67 -9.15
CA ASN A 120 -7.41 -14.80 -8.33
C ASN A 120 -8.21 -13.73 -7.54
N ASP A 121 -9.46 -14.03 -7.19
CA ASP A 121 -10.36 -13.14 -6.43
C ASP A 121 -10.15 -13.30 -4.91
N ILE A 122 -9.04 -12.73 -4.43
CA ILE A 122 -8.65 -12.76 -3.02
C ILE A 122 -9.62 -11.94 -2.15
N GLU A 123 -10.31 -10.95 -2.71
CA GLU A 123 -11.22 -10.10 -1.95
C GLU A 123 -12.52 -10.84 -1.63
N SER A 124 -13.13 -11.53 -2.60
CA SER A 124 -14.31 -12.38 -2.32
C SER A 124 -13.97 -13.52 -1.35
N LEU A 125 -12.77 -14.10 -1.47
CA LEU A 125 -12.27 -15.09 -0.53
C LEU A 125 -12.16 -14.49 0.90
N TYR A 126 -11.57 -13.30 1.03
CA TYR A 126 -11.48 -12.61 2.32
C TYR A 126 -12.85 -12.37 2.92
N GLN A 127 -13.81 -11.85 2.14
CA GLN A 127 -15.18 -11.60 2.63
C GLN A 127 -15.83 -12.89 3.13
N MET A 128 -15.63 -14.00 2.42
CA MET A 128 -16.13 -15.31 2.85
C MET A 128 -15.54 -15.75 4.20
N PHE A 129 -14.23 -15.58 4.41
CA PHE A 129 -13.57 -15.90 5.68
C PHE A 129 -13.96 -14.93 6.81
N ASP A 130 -14.17 -13.65 6.50
CA ASP A 130 -14.63 -12.64 7.44
C ASP A 130 -16.00 -13.02 8.02
N THR A 131 -16.98 -13.31 7.15
CA THR A 131 -18.31 -13.78 7.56
C THR A 131 -18.24 -15.06 8.41
N LEU A 132 -17.40 -16.04 8.03
CA LEU A 132 -17.22 -17.26 8.82
C LEU A 132 -16.62 -17.01 10.22
N SER A 133 -15.83 -15.94 10.37
CA SER A 133 -15.23 -15.58 11.66
C SER A 133 -16.25 -14.94 12.61
N GLU A 134 -17.27 -14.25 12.09
CA GLU A 134 -18.37 -13.70 12.89
C GLU A 134 -19.26 -14.81 13.48
N ASP A 135 -19.44 -15.90 12.73
CA ASP A 135 -20.27 -17.05 13.13
C ASP A 135 -19.54 -18.07 14.04
N ALA A 136 -18.28 -17.81 14.40
CA ALA A 136 -17.42 -18.67 15.24
C ALA A 136 -17.21 -20.11 14.73
N ASP A 137 -17.33 -20.34 13.42
CA ASP A 137 -17.21 -21.66 12.79
C ASP A 137 -15.75 -22.07 12.48
N GLN A 138 -14.92 -22.13 13.54
CA GLN A 138 -13.50 -22.51 13.48
C GLN A 138 -13.24 -23.82 12.69
N LYS A 139 -14.16 -24.79 12.75
CA LYS A 139 -14.04 -26.06 12.02
C LYS A 139 -14.21 -25.93 10.51
N LEU A 140 -14.94 -24.93 10.03
CA LEU A 140 -15.08 -24.65 8.59
C LEU A 140 -13.84 -23.91 8.08
N ILE A 141 -13.32 -22.96 8.85
CA ILE A 141 -12.05 -22.27 8.55
C ILE A 141 -10.89 -23.29 8.44
N LEU A 142 -10.77 -24.22 9.40
CA LEU A 142 -9.76 -25.29 9.39
C LEU A 142 -9.83 -26.22 8.16
N ARG A 143 -11.05 -26.47 7.65
CA ARG A 143 -11.25 -27.37 6.49
C ARG A 143 -11.13 -26.63 5.18
N ALA A 144 -11.56 -25.38 5.12
CA ALA A 144 -11.33 -24.46 4.01
C ALA A 144 -9.84 -24.32 3.64
N SER A 145 -8.97 -24.49 4.63
CA SER A 145 -7.53 -24.20 4.55
C SER A 145 -6.64 -25.39 4.20
N GLU A 146 -7.17 -26.45 3.56
CA GLU A 146 -6.34 -27.58 3.10
C GLU A 146 -5.24 -27.14 2.10
N ASP A 147 -5.45 -26.03 1.40
CA ASP A 147 -4.45 -25.38 0.55
C ASP A 147 -3.80 -24.18 1.27
N ARG A 148 -2.71 -24.47 1.98
CA ARG A 148 -2.05 -23.50 2.88
C ARG A 148 -1.45 -22.30 2.15
N GLU A 149 -1.01 -22.44 0.90
CA GLU A 149 -0.29 -21.38 0.16
C GLU A 149 -1.22 -20.20 -0.21
N PHE A 150 -2.49 -20.48 -0.53
CA PHE A 150 -3.47 -19.44 -0.86
C PHE A 150 -4.03 -18.76 0.40
N CYS A 151 -4.13 -19.52 1.50
CA CYS A 151 -4.62 -19.06 2.80
C CYS A 151 -3.66 -18.09 3.51
N VAL A 152 -2.35 -18.14 3.18
CA VAL A 152 -1.35 -17.14 3.59
C VAL A 152 -1.82 -15.72 3.28
N ASN A 153 -2.46 -15.51 2.14
CA ASN A 153 -2.90 -14.18 1.70
C ASN A 153 -4.04 -13.62 2.57
N ILE A 154 -4.87 -14.48 3.17
CA ILE A 154 -6.01 -14.07 3.98
C ILE A 154 -5.53 -13.47 5.31
N LEU A 155 -4.55 -14.12 5.96
CA LEU A 155 -3.99 -13.62 7.22
C LEU A 155 -3.28 -12.26 7.03
N HIS A 156 -2.55 -12.11 5.92
CA HIS A 156 -1.97 -10.83 5.53
C HIS A 156 -3.03 -9.77 5.23
N LEU A 157 -4.10 -10.13 4.51
CA LEU A 157 -5.16 -9.17 4.17
C LEU A 157 -5.96 -8.74 5.42
N ALA A 158 -6.24 -9.66 6.34
CA ALA A 158 -6.83 -9.35 7.64
C ALA A 158 -5.91 -8.42 8.46
N SER A 159 -4.59 -8.69 8.42
CA SER A 159 -3.57 -7.83 9.06
C SER A 159 -3.53 -6.44 8.45
N LYS A 160 -3.71 -6.32 7.13
CA LYS A 160 -3.78 -5.04 6.42
C LYS A 160 -5.05 -4.26 6.79
N LYS A 161 -6.19 -4.95 6.79
CA LYS A 161 -7.53 -4.35 7.01
C LYS A 161 -7.86 -4.05 8.46
N GLY A 162 -7.09 -4.53 9.43
CA GLY A 162 -7.38 -4.28 10.84
C GLY A 162 -8.36 -5.27 11.47
N ASN A 163 -8.62 -6.42 10.82
CA ASN A 163 -9.58 -7.40 11.31
C ASN A 163 -8.98 -8.35 12.35
N LEU A 164 -9.00 -7.93 13.61
CA LEU A 164 -8.49 -8.72 14.73
C LEU A 164 -9.27 -10.02 14.96
N SER A 165 -10.60 -10.02 14.77
CA SER A 165 -11.47 -11.19 14.99
C SER A 165 -11.12 -12.33 14.05
N LEU A 166 -10.95 -12.00 12.76
CA LEU A 166 -10.54 -12.98 11.76
C LEU A 166 -9.12 -13.50 12.02
N ILE A 167 -8.18 -12.64 12.42
CA ILE A 167 -6.81 -13.08 12.76
C ILE A 167 -6.83 -14.06 13.95
N GLN A 168 -7.60 -13.77 15.00
CA GLN A 168 -7.77 -14.65 16.15
C GLN A 168 -8.32 -16.00 15.72
N SER A 169 -9.43 -15.99 14.97
CA SER A 169 -10.06 -17.20 14.45
C SER A 169 -9.11 -18.04 13.59
N LEU A 170 -8.36 -17.42 12.68
CA LEU A 170 -7.41 -18.11 11.80
C LEU A 170 -6.26 -18.75 12.60
N ILE A 171 -5.72 -18.04 13.60
CA ILE A 171 -4.61 -18.55 14.41
C ILE A 171 -5.07 -19.66 15.37
N GLU A 172 -6.29 -19.57 15.91
CA GLU A 172 -6.92 -20.67 16.65
C GLU A 172 -7.15 -21.92 15.77
N CYS A 173 -7.23 -21.71 14.46
CA CYS A 173 -7.30 -22.76 13.43
C CYS A 173 -5.91 -23.23 12.96
N ASP A 174 -4.86 -23.09 13.77
CA ASP A 174 -3.48 -23.51 13.48
C ASP A 174 -2.87 -22.89 12.20
N PHE A 175 -3.36 -21.74 11.75
CA PHE A 175 -2.67 -20.98 10.71
C PHE A 175 -1.32 -20.49 11.24
N ASP A 176 -0.30 -20.57 10.38
CA ASP A 176 1.03 -20.09 10.74
C ASP A 176 1.02 -18.56 10.87
N LYS A 177 1.09 -18.09 12.12
CA LYS A 177 1.18 -16.67 12.48
C LYS A 177 2.44 -15.98 11.95
N GLU A 178 3.46 -16.76 11.59
CA GLU A 178 4.75 -16.31 11.02
C GLU A 178 4.85 -16.55 9.52
N THR A 179 3.72 -16.85 8.86
CA THR A 179 3.67 -17.08 7.43
C THR A 179 4.22 -15.89 6.64
N GLU A 180 4.92 -16.15 5.56
CA GLU A 180 5.58 -15.13 4.74
C GLU A 180 4.92 -15.05 3.36
N ASN A 181 4.66 -13.83 2.89
CA ASN A 181 4.29 -13.61 1.50
C ASN A 181 5.53 -13.70 0.57
N LYS A 182 5.34 -13.47 -0.74
CA LYS A 182 6.43 -13.53 -1.73
C LYS A 182 7.58 -12.55 -1.51
N GLU A 183 7.36 -11.49 -0.73
CA GLU A 183 8.34 -10.46 -0.36
C GLU A 183 8.95 -10.73 1.04
N GLY A 184 8.59 -11.85 1.67
CA GLY A 184 9.03 -12.19 3.02
C GLY A 184 8.32 -11.39 4.13
N TYR A 185 7.23 -10.69 3.82
CA TYR A 185 6.45 -10.02 4.85
C TYR A 185 5.62 -11.01 5.64
N THR A 186 5.63 -10.86 6.96
CA THR A 186 4.76 -11.58 7.90
C THR A 186 3.48 -10.79 8.21
N PRO A 187 2.46 -11.41 8.82
CA PRO A 187 1.29 -10.69 9.33
C PRO A 187 1.66 -9.50 10.23
N LEU A 188 2.69 -9.65 11.08
CA LEU A 188 3.18 -8.59 11.95
C LEU A 188 3.77 -7.42 11.16
N MET A 189 4.52 -7.68 10.10
CA MET A 189 5.07 -6.65 9.21
C MET A 189 3.96 -5.89 8.48
N ILE A 190 2.96 -6.60 7.95
CA ILE A 190 1.81 -5.98 7.27
C ILE A 190 0.98 -5.15 8.24
N ALA A 191 0.70 -5.66 9.44
CA ALA A 191 -0.01 -4.88 10.47
C ALA A 191 0.78 -3.63 10.88
N SER A 192 2.11 -3.73 10.96
CA SER A 192 2.99 -2.63 11.34
C SER A 192 3.06 -1.55 10.26
N SER A 193 3.16 -1.93 8.99
CA SER A 193 3.16 -1.00 7.84
C SER A 193 1.80 -0.36 7.56
N ASN A 194 0.71 -0.89 8.13
CA ASN A 194 -0.64 -0.32 7.99
C ASN A 194 -1.17 0.30 9.29
N GLY A 195 -0.33 0.43 10.33
CA GLY A 195 -0.68 1.15 11.55
C GLY A 195 -1.68 0.42 12.46
N GLN A 196 -1.86 -0.89 12.27
CA GLN A 196 -2.86 -1.70 12.96
C GLN A 196 -2.40 -2.10 14.37
N LEU A 197 -2.28 -1.13 15.27
CA LEU A 197 -1.70 -1.29 16.61
C LEU A 197 -2.30 -2.45 17.42
N ASN A 198 -3.62 -2.66 17.34
CA ASN A 198 -4.29 -3.74 18.08
C ASN A 198 -3.85 -5.12 17.59
N ILE A 199 -3.65 -5.27 16.28
CA ILE A 199 -3.14 -6.51 15.67
C ILE A 199 -1.66 -6.70 16.03
N VAL A 200 -0.85 -5.65 15.93
CA VAL A 200 0.56 -5.69 16.35
C VAL A 200 0.68 -6.14 17.81
N LYS A 201 -0.12 -5.58 18.71
CA LYS A 201 -0.18 -6.00 20.13
C LYS A 201 -0.54 -7.46 20.29
N TYR A 202 -1.59 -7.91 19.59
CA TYR A 202 -2.05 -9.29 19.65
C TYR A 202 -0.98 -10.28 19.14
N LEU A 203 -0.43 -10.05 17.94
CA LEU A 203 0.60 -10.92 17.34
C LEU A 203 1.85 -11.01 18.22
N ILE A 204 2.31 -9.90 18.79
CA ILE A 204 3.40 -9.91 19.78
C ILE A 204 3.03 -10.71 21.03
N SER A 205 1.80 -10.56 21.54
CA SER A 205 1.36 -11.25 22.77
C SER A 205 1.32 -12.76 22.64
N ILE A 206 1.08 -13.28 21.44
CA ILE A 206 1.11 -14.71 21.13
C ILE A 206 2.51 -15.19 20.72
N GLY A 207 3.54 -14.35 20.81
CA GLY A 207 4.94 -14.72 20.60
C GLY A 207 5.40 -14.73 19.14
N CYS A 208 4.88 -13.83 18.30
CA CYS A 208 5.48 -13.56 16.99
C CYS A 208 6.88 -12.94 17.13
N ASP A 209 7.77 -13.23 16.18
CA ASP A 209 9.11 -12.66 16.13
C ASP A 209 9.06 -11.20 15.69
N ARG A 210 9.29 -10.32 16.65
CA ARG A 210 9.28 -8.86 16.48
C ARG A 210 10.37 -8.35 15.54
N ASP A 211 11.52 -9.00 15.53
CA ASP A 211 12.71 -8.52 14.85
C ASP A 211 13.01 -9.35 13.59
N LYS A 212 12.05 -10.19 13.17
CA LYS A 212 12.08 -10.87 11.89
C LYS A 212 12.22 -9.86 10.75
N ILE A 213 12.89 -10.27 9.68
CA ILE A 213 13.20 -9.42 8.53
C ILE A 213 12.55 -9.93 7.25
N SER A 214 12.10 -8.99 6.41
CA SER A 214 11.59 -9.30 5.07
C SER A 214 12.71 -9.72 4.12
N GLN A 215 12.37 -10.04 2.87
CA GLN A 215 13.39 -10.30 1.85
C GLN A 215 14.29 -9.09 1.60
N ASP A 216 13.83 -7.86 1.80
CA ASP A 216 14.68 -6.67 1.68
C ASP A 216 15.47 -6.36 2.96
N GLY A 217 15.24 -7.12 4.03
CA GLY A 217 15.89 -6.92 5.33
C GLY A 217 15.13 -5.97 6.27
N CYS A 218 13.91 -5.56 5.93
CA CYS A 218 13.13 -4.63 6.76
C CYS A 218 12.49 -5.35 7.95
N THR A 219 12.56 -4.74 9.13
CA THR A 219 11.84 -5.19 10.34
C THR A 219 10.44 -4.57 10.42
N PRO A 220 9.50 -5.14 11.19
CA PRO A 220 8.22 -4.50 11.51
C PRO A 220 8.39 -3.06 12.03
N PHE A 221 9.43 -2.81 12.83
CA PHE A 221 9.75 -1.48 13.36
C PHE A 221 10.12 -0.49 12.26
N ALA A 222 11.00 -0.89 11.33
CA ALA A 222 11.41 -0.05 10.20
C ALA A 222 10.23 0.24 9.26
N LEU A 223 9.37 -0.75 9.01
CA LEU A 223 8.17 -0.57 8.19
C LEU A 223 7.16 0.40 8.82
N ALA A 224 6.92 0.32 10.13
CA ALA A 224 6.06 1.28 10.83
C ALA A 224 6.63 2.71 10.80
N ALA A 225 7.97 2.85 10.90
CA ALA A 225 8.65 4.13 10.79
C ALA A 225 8.58 4.71 9.36
N MET A 226 8.70 3.85 8.35
CA MET A 226 8.59 4.21 6.94
C MET A 226 7.19 4.74 6.58
N GLU A 227 6.14 4.15 7.13
CA GLU A 227 4.74 4.51 6.81
C GLU A 227 4.12 5.51 7.81
N GLY A 228 4.91 6.02 8.76
CA GLY A 228 4.46 7.13 9.62
C GLY A 228 3.58 6.71 10.80
N HIS A 229 3.59 5.44 11.19
CA HIS A 229 2.74 4.92 12.25
C HIS A 229 3.39 5.04 13.64
N PHE A 230 3.41 6.27 14.17
CA PHE A 230 4.06 6.61 15.44
C PHE A 230 3.66 5.70 16.61
N ASN A 231 2.36 5.42 16.77
CA ASN A 231 1.83 4.58 17.85
C ASN A 231 2.35 3.13 17.78
N VAL A 232 2.59 2.60 16.58
CA VAL A 232 3.21 1.28 16.37
C VAL A 232 4.71 1.34 16.66
N VAL A 233 5.40 2.37 16.18
CA VAL A 233 6.83 2.60 16.48
C VAL A 233 7.07 2.70 17.99
N GLU A 234 6.25 3.47 18.71
CA GLU A 234 6.32 3.61 20.16
C GLU A 234 6.12 2.27 20.86
N TYR A 235 5.09 1.52 20.47
CA TYR A 235 4.81 0.21 21.05
C TYR A 235 5.95 -0.79 20.79
N LEU A 236 6.41 -0.93 19.55
CA LEU A 236 7.49 -1.84 19.18
C LEU A 236 8.81 -1.49 19.90
N ASN A 237 9.11 -0.20 20.09
CA ASN A 237 10.22 0.22 20.94
C ASN A 237 10.02 -0.19 22.40
N SER A 238 8.82 0.00 22.97
CA SER A 238 8.54 -0.29 24.38
C SER A 238 8.76 -1.75 24.76
N ILE A 239 8.67 -2.66 23.79
CA ILE A 239 8.93 -4.09 23.98
C ILE A 239 10.38 -4.48 23.63
N GLY A 240 11.19 -3.55 23.10
CA GLY A 240 12.62 -3.74 22.83
C GLY A 240 12.97 -4.10 21.39
N ALA A 241 12.24 -3.60 20.38
CA ALA A 241 12.63 -3.74 18.97
C ALA A 241 14.01 -3.10 18.71
N ASN A 242 14.77 -3.67 17.78
CA ASN A 242 16.07 -3.10 17.41
C ASN A 242 15.89 -1.83 16.54
N ILE A 243 16.05 -0.66 17.16
CA ILE A 243 15.91 0.65 16.49
C ILE A 243 17.00 0.95 15.45
N GLU A 244 18.15 0.26 15.52
CA GLU A 244 19.31 0.43 14.63
C GLU A 244 19.42 -0.72 13.62
N ALA A 245 18.38 -1.55 13.48
CA ALA A 245 18.31 -2.57 12.44
C ALA A 245 18.45 -1.90 11.06
N MET A 246 19.20 -2.56 10.18
CA MET A 246 19.45 -2.12 8.82
C MET A 246 18.88 -3.12 7.83
N ASP A 247 18.25 -2.61 6.78
CA ASP A 247 17.87 -3.41 5.61
C ASP A 247 19.12 -3.82 4.79
N ARG A 248 18.92 -4.56 3.70
CA ARG A 248 20.02 -5.01 2.82
C ARG A 248 20.78 -3.87 2.14
N ASN A 249 20.18 -2.70 2.04
CA ASN A 249 20.79 -1.49 1.48
C ASN A 249 21.38 -0.58 2.57
N GLY A 250 21.38 -1.00 3.84
CA GLY A 250 21.89 -0.20 4.95
C GLY A 250 20.92 0.88 5.44
N TRP A 251 19.63 0.82 5.08
CA TRP A 251 18.63 1.76 5.55
C TRP A 251 18.20 1.46 6.98
N THR A 252 18.18 2.50 7.81
CA THR A 252 17.66 2.45 9.18
C THR A 252 16.25 3.01 9.24
N ALA A 253 15.52 2.74 10.33
CA ALA A 253 14.21 3.36 10.59
C ALA A 253 14.26 4.90 10.54
N LEU A 254 15.37 5.51 11.00
CA LEU A 254 15.57 6.96 10.95
C LEU A 254 15.68 7.46 9.50
N MET A 255 16.34 6.71 8.61
CA MET A 255 16.42 7.04 7.19
C MET A 255 15.06 6.97 6.50
N PHE A 256 14.30 5.90 6.73
CA PHE A 256 12.95 5.76 6.18
C PHE A 256 12.02 6.88 6.67
N ALA A 257 11.99 7.16 7.98
CA ALA A 257 11.17 8.24 8.52
C ALA A 257 11.59 9.62 7.97
N SER A 258 12.90 9.83 7.76
CA SER A 258 13.42 11.10 7.22
C SER A 258 13.11 11.27 5.74
N SER A 259 13.22 10.20 4.93
CA SER A 259 12.88 10.22 3.50
C SER A 259 11.39 10.38 3.24
N ARG A 260 10.54 10.07 4.22
CA ARG A 260 9.07 10.17 4.14
C ARG A 260 8.49 11.36 4.90
N GLY A 261 9.33 12.13 5.60
CA GLY A 261 8.93 13.38 6.24
C GLY A 261 8.22 13.23 7.58
N HIS A 262 8.30 12.05 8.22
CA HIS A 262 7.64 11.76 9.50
C HIS A 262 8.41 12.37 10.68
N LEU A 263 8.29 13.69 10.86
CA LEU A 263 9.06 14.49 11.82
C LEU A 263 8.92 14.02 13.27
N ASP A 264 7.73 13.61 13.68
CA ASP A 264 7.43 13.07 15.01
C ASP A 264 8.23 11.78 15.27
N ILE A 265 8.27 10.87 14.31
CA ILE A 265 9.06 9.63 14.37
C ILE A 265 10.56 9.96 14.34
N VAL A 266 11.00 10.88 13.48
CA VAL A 266 12.41 11.33 13.44
C VAL A 266 12.84 11.88 14.81
N LYS A 267 12.03 12.75 15.42
CA LYS A 267 12.30 13.30 16.76
C LYS A 267 12.40 12.20 17.81
N TYR A 268 11.46 11.26 17.79
CA TYR A 268 11.42 10.14 18.73
C TYR A 268 12.65 9.23 18.59
N LEU A 269 12.99 8.82 17.37
CA LEU A 269 14.17 7.98 17.10
C LEU A 269 15.47 8.65 17.56
N ILE A 270 15.63 9.94 17.31
CA ILE A 270 16.79 10.71 17.82
C ILE A 270 16.81 10.74 19.35
N CYS A 271 15.66 10.90 20.02
CA CYS A 271 15.58 10.85 21.47
C CYS A 271 15.95 9.47 22.04
N LEU A 272 15.68 8.39 21.29
CA LEU A 272 16.10 7.03 21.64
C LEU A 272 17.58 6.75 21.35
N GLY A 273 18.32 7.70 20.78
CA GLY A 273 19.74 7.56 20.49
C GLY A 273 20.05 7.00 19.09
N ALA A 274 19.09 7.02 18.17
CA ALA A 274 19.36 6.64 16.78
C ALA A 274 20.47 7.51 16.17
N LYS A 275 21.35 6.89 15.38
CA LYS A 275 22.52 7.59 14.80
C LYS A 275 22.07 8.52 13.69
N LYS A 276 22.00 9.83 13.99
CA LYS A 276 21.72 10.89 12.99
C LYS A 276 22.69 10.90 11.78
N GLU A 277 23.89 10.36 11.98
CA GLU A 277 24.94 10.21 10.96
C GLU A 277 25.03 8.79 10.37
N ALA A 278 24.04 7.92 10.61
CA ALA A 278 23.97 6.66 9.90
C ALA A 278 23.98 6.92 8.38
N ALA A 279 24.60 6.04 7.62
CA ALA A 279 24.63 6.13 6.17
C ALA A 279 24.36 4.76 5.54
N ASN A 280 23.54 4.75 4.48
CA ASN A 280 23.26 3.53 3.72
C ASN A 280 24.47 3.10 2.88
N THR A 281 24.36 2.02 2.11
CA THR A 281 25.48 1.47 1.30
C THR A 281 26.06 2.48 0.30
N ASN A 282 25.25 3.43 -0.16
CA ASN A 282 25.67 4.51 -1.06
C ASN A 282 26.12 5.78 -0.32
N GLY A 283 26.16 5.76 1.01
CA GLY A 283 26.59 6.90 1.82
C GLY A 283 25.50 7.94 2.09
N PHE A 284 24.23 7.67 1.75
CA PHE A 284 23.14 8.62 2.02
C PHE A 284 22.78 8.64 3.51
N THR A 285 22.72 9.84 4.06
CA THR A 285 22.31 10.09 5.46
C THR A 285 20.83 10.45 5.57
N PRO A 286 20.22 10.38 6.78
CA PRO A 286 18.88 10.91 7.03
C PRO A 286 18.67 12.35 6.52
N LEU A 287 19.67 13.22 6.67
CA LEU A 287 19.61 14.60 6.20
C LEU A 287 19.58 14.69 4.67
N MET A 288 20.40 13.90 3.97
CA MET A 288 20.39 13.86 2.50
C MET A 288 19.04 13.37 1.98
N LEU A 289 18.49 12.31 2.58
CA LEU A 289 17.21 11.73 2.18
C LEU A 289 16.03 12.69 2.42
N ALA A 290 16.01 13.39 3.56
CA ALA A 290 15.00 14.41 3.83
C ALA A 290 15.10 15.60 2.88
N SER A 291 16.31 16.01 2.52
CA SER A 291 16.55 17.09 1.55
C SER A 291 16.16 16.71 0.13
N SER A 292 16.50 15.49 -0.30
CA SER A 292 16.14 14.90 -1.60
C SER A 292 14.62 14.80 -1.78
N ASN A 293 13.85 14.58 -0.69
CA ASN A 293 12.39 14.50 -0.74
C ASN A 293 11.67 15.80 -0.28
N GLY A 294 12.42 16.89 -0.06
CA GLY A 294 11.84 18.21 0.19
C GLY A 294 11.22 18.40 1.57
N HIS A 295 11.54 17.54 2.54
CA HIS A 295 10.97 17.56 3.88
C HIS A 295 11.64 18.61 4.78
N LEU A 296 11.36 19.89 4.51
CA LEU A 296 12.00 21.04 5.16
C LEU A 296 12.00 20.98 6.69
N GLU A 297 10.90 20.55 7.32
CA GLU A 297 10.83 20.51 8.78
C GLU A 297 11.72 19.40 9.39
N VAL A 298 11.90 18.28 8.68
CA VAL A 298 12.87 17.24 9.05
C VAL A 298 14.30 17.76 8.87
N VAL A 299 14.57 18.43 7.74
CA VAL A 299 15.88 19.07 7.47
C VAL A 299 16.23 20.06 8.58
N LYS A 300 15.32 20.98 8.91
CA LYS A 300 15.50 21.96 10.00
C LYS A 300 15.82 21.28 11.32
N TYR A 301 15.06 20.24 11.68
CA TYR A 301 15.28 19.52 12.92
C TYR A 301 16.64 18.82 12.94
N LEU A 302 17.00 18.07 11.90
CA LEU A 302 18.29 17.37 11.82
C LEU A 302 19.48 18.34 11.89
N ILE A 303 19.39 19.49 11.23
CA ILE A 303 20.39 20.57 11.36
C ILE A 303 20.45 21.12 12.78
N SER A 304 19.30 21.35 13.43
CA SER A 304 19.25 21.91 14.79
C SER A 304 19.90 21.01 15.85
N ILE A 305 19.93 19.69 15.62
CA ILE A 305 20.62 18.72 16.48
C ILE A 305 22.07 18.45 16.04
N GLY A 306 22.59 19.21 15.08
CA GLY A 306 23.98 19.13 14.60
C GLY A 306 24.27 17.94 13.67
N ALA A 307 23.35 17.59 12.77
CA ALA A 307 23.70 16.73 11.63
C ALA A 307 24.68 17.46 10.68
N ASN A 308 25.61 16.72 10.08
CA ASN A 308 26.63 17.28 9.19
C ASN A 308 26.03 17.64 7.82
N LYS A 309 25.73 18.93 7.64
CA LYS A 309 25.18 19.50 6.40
C LYS A 309 26.09 19.40 5.18
N ASP A 310 27.40 19.23 5.38
CA ASP A 310 28.43 19.24 4.34
C ASP A 310 28.97 17.84 4.03
N ARG A 311 28.42 16.80 4.64
CA ARG A 311 28.78 15.43 4.34
C ARG A 311 28.48 15.11 2.87
N VAL A 312 29.34 14.31 2.26
CA VAL A 312 29.17 13.77 0.92
C VAL A 312 28.94 12.27 0.94
N ASN A 313 28.11 11.78 0.02
CA ASN A 313 27.93 10.35 -0.25
C ASN A 313 29.03 9.85 -1.20
N ILE A 314 28.97 8.59 -1.65
CA ILE A 314 30.01 8.00 -2.54
C ILE A 314 30.12 8.69 -3.91
N TYR A 315 29.13 9.49 -4.29
CA TYR A 315 29.09 10.24 -5.54
C TYR A 315 29.51 11.71 -5.37
N GLY A 316 30.01 12.10 -4.19
CA GLY A 316 30.36 13.50 -3.90
C GLY A 316 29.15 14.41 -3.69
N ILE A 317 27.97 13.84 -3.47
CA ILE A 317 26.70 14.58 -3.39
C ILE A 317 26.40 14.95 -1.92
N THR A 318 26.04 16.21 -1.68
CA THR A 318 25.60 16.73 -0.37
C THR A 318 24.07 16.80 -0.29
N ALA A 319 23.54 17.04 0.92
CA ALA A 319 22.11 17.29 1.11
C ALA A 319 21.61 18.54 0.34
N LEU A 320 22.46 19.56 0.19
CA LEU A 320 22.14 20.76 -0.59
C LEU A 320 22.07 20.45 -2.09
N TYR A 321 22.96 19.60 -2.58
CA TYR A 321 22.95 19.16 -3.98
C TYR A 321 21.71 18.30 -4.29
N GLU A 322 21.34 17.36 -3.42
CA GLU A 322 20.09 16.59 -3.54
C GLU A 322 18.86 17.49 -3.68
N ALA A 323 18.65 18.41 -2.73
CA ALA A 323 17.53 19.34 -2.79
C ALA A 323 17.54 20.24 -4.04
N THR A 324 18.73 20.49 -4.59
CA THR A 324 18.93 21.29 -5.81
C THR A 324 18.48 20.52 -7.05
N CYS A 325 18.80 19.23 -7.16
CA CYS A 325 18.38 18.37 -8.27
C CYS A 325 16.89 18.00 -8.18
N GLU A 326 16.36 17.75 -6.99
CA GLU A 326 14.96 17.35 -6.79
C GLU A 326 13.97 18.54 -6.70
N ASN A 327 14.43 19.74 -7.10
CA ASN A 327 13.61 20.95 -7.20
C ASN A 327 12.98 21.45 -5.89
N HIS A 328 13.69 21.31 -4.77
CA HIS A 328 13.21 21.72 -3.45
C HIS A 328 13.76 23.08 -3.00
N LEU A 329 13.30 24.15 -3.67
CA LEU A 329 13.79 25.52 -3.47
C LEU A 329 13.82 25.98 -2.00
N GLU A 330 12.80 25.66 -1.21
CA GLU A 330 12.75 26.10 0.19
C GLU A 330 13.77 25.36 1.07
N VAL A 331 14.10 24.10 0.76
CA VAL A 331 15.20 23.37 1.39
C VAL A 331 16.54 23.96 0.97
N VAL A 332 16.71 24.27 -0.32
CA VAL A 332 17.93 24.92 -0.84
C VAL A 332 18.18 26.26 -0.15
N LYS A 333 17.17 27.13 -0.08
CA LYS A 333 17.25 28.42 0.63
C LYS A 333 17.62 28.23 2.09
N TYR A 334 16.98 27.29 2.78
CA TYR A 334 17.27 27.01 4.18
C TYR A 334 18.71 26.53 4.38
N LEU A 335 19.17 25.53 3.63
CA LEU A 335 20.53 24.99 3.73
C LEU A 335 21.60 26.05 3.45
N ILE A 336 21.39 26.92 2.45
CA ILE A 336 22.28 28.06 2.19
C ILE A 336 22.22 29.08 3.34
N SER A 337 21.05 29.35 3.92
CA SER A 337 20.91 30.28 5.06
C SER A 337 21.62 29.80 6.32
N VAL A 338 21.82 28.49 6.47
CA VAL A 338 22.62 27.89 7.55
C VAL A 338 24.06 27.61 7.11
N GLU A 339 24.55 28.25 6.05
CA GLU A 339 25.92 28.17 5.55
C GLU A 339 26.37 26.75 5.18
N ALA A 340 25.49 25.94 4.58
CA ALA A 340 25.91 24.70 3.93
C ALA A 340 26.81 25.03 2.72
N ASN A 341 27.86 24.24 2.52
CA ASN A 341 28.87 24.46 1.50
C ASN A 341 28.29 24.29 0.10
N SER A 342 28.02 25.43 -0.56
CA SER A 342 27.51 25.50 -1.93
C SER A 342 28.58 25.32 -3.01
N LEU A 343 29.86 25.22 -2.62
CA LEU A 343 31.00 25.05 -3.54
C LEU A 343 31.33 23.57 -3.79
N THR A 344 30.72 22.65 -3.05
CA THR A 344 30.95 21.21 -3.22
C THR A 344 30.48 20.77 -4.62
N LYS A 345 31.34 20.01 -5.29
CA LYS A 345 31.06 19.39 -6.59
C LYS A 345 30.93 17.89 -6.44
N ASN A 346 30.10 17.28 -7.28
CA ASN A 346 30.01 15.83 -7.37
C ASN A 346 31.25 15.22 -8.06
N ILE A 347 31.29 13.89 -8.17
CA ILE A 347 32.41 13.17 -8.83
C ILE A 347 32.61 13.48 -10.32
N LYS A 348 31.66 14.16 -10.99
CA LYS A 348 31.79 14.62 -12.38
C LYS A 348 32.21 16.09 -12.47
N GLY A 349 32.43 16.74 -11.32
CA GLY A 349 32.68 18.18 -11.24
C GLY A 349 31.43 19.05 -11.36
N ASP A 350 30.22 18.50 -11.25
CA ASP A 350 28.99 19.30 -11.31
C ASP A 350 28.82 20.08 -10.00
N SER A 351 28.66 21.39 -10.12
CA SER A 351 28.21 22.29 -9.05
C SER A 351 26.67 22.33 -8.96
N LEU A 352 26.13 23.06 -7.98
CA LEU A 352 24.69 23.19 -7.80
C LEU A 352 23.97 23.73 -9.03
N ILE A 353 24.52 24.74 -9.72
CA ILE A 353 23.86 25.33 -10.89
C ILE A 353 23.90 24.38 -12.09
N LEU A 354 24.95 23.56 -12.21
CA LEU A 354 25.05 22.52 -13.23
C LEU A 354 24.02 21.42 -12.99
N GLY A 355 23.90 20.94 -11.74
CA GLY A 355 22.85 20.00 -11.32
C GLY A 355 21.44 20.53 -11.58
N ALA A 356 21.15 21.76 -11.15
CA ALA A 356 19.84 22.39 -11.38
C ALA A 356 19.53 22.57 -12.88
N SER A 357 20.54 22.85 -13.71
CA SER A 357 20.38 23.01 -15.17
C SER A 357 20.17 21.68 -15.88
N ARG A 358 20.78 20.60 -15.38
CA ARG A 358 20.56 19.24 -15.88
C ARG A 358 19.11 18.79 -15.63
N GLU A 359 18.57 19.09 -14.45
CA GLU A 359 17.20 18.71 -14.06
C GLU A 359 16.13 19.72 -14.49
N GLY A 360 16.50 20.92 -14.96
CA GLY A 360 15.56 21.92 -15.47
C GLY A 360 14.94 22.82 -14.40
N ASN A 361 15.57 22.92 -13.22
CA ASN A 361 15.02 23.61 -12.04
C ASN A 361 15.19 25.13 -12.11
N LEU A 362 14.42 25.78 -12.99
CA LEU A 362 14.55 27.21 -13.32
C LEU A 362 14.54 28.15 -12.11
N GLU A 363 13.64 27.92 -11.14
CA GLU A 363 13.56 28.80 -9.96
C GLU A 363 14.77 28.66 -9.03
N ILE A 364 15.35 27.46 -8.94
CA ILE A 364 16.61 27.25 -8.22
C ILE A 364 17.77 27.90 -8.97
N ILE A 365 17.82 27.79 -10.30
CA ILE A 365 18.84 28.46 -11.13
C ILE A 365 18.78 29.98 -10.92
N LYS A 366 17.59 30.59 -10.99
CA LYS A 366 17.38 32.01 -10.69
C LYS A 366 17.90 32.38 -9.30
N TYR A 367 17.56 31.59 -8.29
CA TYR A 367 18.02 31.82 -6.93
C TYR A 367 19.55 31.71 -6.80
N LEU A 368 20.17 30.66 -7.34
CA LEU A 368 21.62 30.46 -7.33
C LEU A 368 22.36 31.62 -8.02
N ILE A 369 21.87 32.10 -9.16
CA ILE A 369 22.43 33.27 -9.85
C ILE A 369 22.27 34.53 -9.00
N SER A 370 21.13 34.72 -8.34
CA SER A 370 20.88 35.88 -7.46
C SER A 370 21.85 35.96 -6.27
N ILE A 371 22.42 34.82 -5.84
CA ILE A 371 23.44 34.75 -4.79
C ILE A 371 24.88 34.63 -5.34
N GLY A 372 25.07 34.80 -6.66
CA GLY A 372 26.38 34.94 -7.29
C GLY A 372 26.94 33.70 -7.99
N SER A 373 26.15 32.63 -8.22
CA SER A 373 26.62 31.48 -9.01
C SER A 373 26.91 31.87 -10.47
N SER A 374 28.04 31.37 -11.00
CA SER A 374 28.46 31.62 -12.38
C SER A 374 27.65 30.79 -13.39
N THR A 375 27.23 31.41 -14.49
CA THR A 375 26.60 30.71 -15.64
C THR A 375 27.61 30.07 -16.59
N GLU A 376 28.90 30.30 -16.36
CA GLU A 376 30.00 29.86 -17.24
C GLU A 376 30.87 28.78 -16.58
N GLU A 377 30.49 28.30 -15.40
CA GLU A 377 31.20 27.20 -14.76
C GLU A 377 31.10 25.93 -15.60
N GLN A 378 32.21 25.19 -15.68
CA GLN A 378 32.31 23.92 -16.38
C GLN A 378 32.58 22.77 -15.41
N ASN A 379 31.96 21.62 -15.68
CA ASN A 379 32.32 20.34 -15.07
C ASN A 379 33.52 19.68 -15.76
N GLU A 380 33.87 18.45 -15.38
CA GLU A 380 35.03 17.74 -15.93
C GLU A 380 34.90 17.42 -17.43
N GLU A 381 33.68 17.37 -17.97
CA GLU A 381 33.39 17.12 -19.38
C GLU A 381 33.23 18.43 -20.21
N GLY A 382 33.37 19.60 -19.57
CA GLY A 382 33.23 20.90 -20.21
C GLY A 382 31.78 21.38 -20.33
N PHE A 383 30.81 20.72 -19.67
CA PHE A 383 29.42 21.17 -19.67
C PHE A 383 29.24 22.43 -18.84
N THR A 384 28.61 23.44 -19.42
CA THR A 384 28.07 24.62 -18.73
C THR A 384 26.57 24.43 -18.43
N PRO A 385 25.95 25.28 -17.58
CA PRO A 385 24.50 25.34 -17.40
C PRO A 385 23.70 25.33 -18.71
N LEU A 386 24.12 26.13 -19.70
CA LEU A 386 23.44 26.19 -21.00
C LEU A 386 23.55 24.87 -21.76
N LEU A 387 24.72 24.23 -21.74
CA LEU A 387 24.95 22.96 -22.41
C LEU A 387 24.10 21.85 -21.79
N TYR A 388 24.01 21.78 -20.46
CA TYR A 388 23.15 20.81 -19.77
C TYR A 388 21.67 21.03 -20.05
N ALA A 389 21.19 22.27 -19.92
CA ALA A 389 19.79 22.59 -20.21
C ALA A 389 19.42 22.28 -21.66
N SER A 390 20.36 22.50 -22.59
CA SER A 390 20.14 22.21 -24.01
C SER A 390 20.14 20.71 -24.31
N TYR A 391 21.07 19.95 -23.71
CA TYR A 391 21.16 18.50 -23.88
C TYR A 391 19.96 17.76 -23.27
N ASN A 392 19.32 18.31 -22.23
CA ASN A 392 18.16 17.70 -21.57
C ASN A 392 16.81 18.32 -21.96
N GLY A 393 16.78 19.26 -22.91
CA GLY A 393 15.53 19.78 -23.46
C GLY A 393 14.81 20.84 -22.64
N HIS A 394 15.48 21.48 -21.68
CA HIS A 394 14.88 22.45 -20.76
C HIS A 394 14.78 23.85 -21.39
N ILE A 395 13.85 24.04 -22.33
CA ILE A 395 13.74 25.27 -23.12
C ILE A 395 13.60 26.56 -22.30
N ASP A 396 12.89 26.51 -21.17
CA ASP A 396 12.70 27.69 -20.33
C ASP A 396 13.98 28.08 -19.58
N VAL A 397 14.77 27.08 -19.16
CA VAL A 397 16.12 27.31 -18.62
C VAL A 397 17.05 27.87 -19.70
N VAL A 398 17.02 27.29 -20.91
CA VAL A 398 17.82 27.77 -22.05
C VAL A 398 17.51 29.25 -22.34
N LYS A 399 16.22 29.59 -22.49
CA LYS A 399 15.77 30.98 -22.71
C LYS A 399 16.23 31.91 -21.58
N TYR A 400 16.09 31.48 -20.33
CA TYR A 400 16.48 32.29 -19.19
C TYR A 400 18.00 32.53 -19.16
N LEU A 401 18.82 31.48 -19.31
CA LEU A 401 20.28 31.59 -19.34
C LEU A 401 20.77 32.50 -20.48
N ILE A 402 20.16 32.40 -21.66
CA ILE A 402 20.46 33.30 -22.78
C ILE A 402 20.05 34.74 -22.48
N SER A 403 18.89 34.95 -21.83
CA SER A 403 18.40 36.29 -21.51
C SER A 403 19.31 37.05 -20.54
N ILE A 404 20.09 36.34 -19.72
CA ILE A 404 21.10 36.91 -18.81
C ILE A 404 22.51 36.96 -19.42
N GLY A 405 22.67 36.60 -20.70
CA GLY A 405 23.91 36.81 -21.45
C GLY A 405 24.96 35.70 -21.32
N CYS A 406 24.58 34.45 -21.05
CA CYS A 406 25.53 33.34 -21.02
C CYS A 406 26.21 33.12 -22.39
N ASN A 407 27.40 32.51 -22.40
CA ASN A 407 28.12 32.26 -23.65
C ASN A 407 27.44 31.20 -24.54
N LEU A 408 26.75 31.64 -25.60
CA LEU A 408 26.09 30.77 -26.58
C LEU A 408 27.07 29.84 -27.33
N ASN A 409 28.34 30.23 -27.43
CA ASN A 409 29.38 29.49 -28.15
C ASN A 409 30.21 28.59 -27.22
N ALA A 410 29.81 28.42 -25.95
CA ALA A 410 30.44 27.44 -25.08
C ALA A 410 30.37 26.04 -25.71
N MET A 411 31.42 25.24 -25.47
CA MET A 411 31.54 23.89 -26.00
C MET A 411 31.97 22.93 -24.90
N THR A 412 31.51 21.69 -25.00
CA THR A 412 32.09 20.58 -24.22
C THR A 412 33.53 20.32 -24.65
N ASN A 413 34.24 19.47 -23.90
CA ASN A 413 35.60 19.04 -24.26
C ASN A 413 35.66 18.31 -25.61
N GLU A 414 34.53 17.76 -26.06
CA GLU A 414 34.38 17.09 -27.36
C GLU A 414 33.96 18.05 -28.49
N GLY A 415 33.82 19.35 -28.20
CA GLY A 415 33.49 20.37 -29.19
C GLY A 415 32.00 20.53 -29.47
N TYR A 416 31.11 19.99 -28.64
CA TYR A 416 29.67 20.14 -28.83
C TYR A 416 29.16 21.46 -28.22
N THR A 417 28.48 22.24 -29.05
CA THR A 417 27.72 23.44 -28.66
C THR A 417 26.34 23.09 -28.12
N ALA A 418 25.66 24.07 -27.51
CA ALA A 418 24.27 23.95 -27.06
C ALA A 418 23.32 23.47 -28.19
N PHE A 419 23.46 24.04 -29.39
CA PHE A 419 22.63 23.67 -30.54
C PHE A 419 22.87 22.23 -30.99
N THR A 420 24.15 21.82 -31.08
CA THR A 420 24.48 20.45 -31.48
C THR A 420 24.02 19.43 -30.44
N LEU A 421 24.16 19.73 -29.14
CA LEU A 421 23.67 18.85 -28.07
C LEU A 421 22.15 18.68 -28.13
N ALA A 422 21.39 19.79 -28.24
CA ALA A 422 19.93 19.74 -28.37
C ALA A 422 19.50 18.96 -29.62
N SER A 423 20.21 19.13 -30.74
CA SER A 423 19.93 18.43 -31.99
C SER A 423 20.20 16.93 -31.89
N ILE A 424 21.34 16.53 -31.30
CA ILE A 424 21.73 15.12 -31.09
C ILE A 424 20.75 14.42 -30.13
N ALA A 425 20.35 15.12 -29.05
CA ALA A 425 19.41 14.60 -28.07
C ALA A 425 17.94 14.61 -28.55
N GLY A 426 17.64 15.21 -29.71
CA GLY A 426 16.30 15.21 -30.31
C GLY A 426 15.36 16.33 -29.83
N PHE A 427 15.84 17.28 -29.03
CA PHE A 427 15.05 18.40 -28.51
C PHE A 427 14.89 19.52 -29.54
N SER A 428 13.96 19.28 -30.48
CA SER A 428 13.77 20.11 -31.67
C SER A 428 13.32 21.55 -31.37
N ASP A 429 12.58 21.77 -30.29
CA ASP A 429 12.15 23.09 -29.84
C ASP A 429 13.32 23.93 -29.31
N VAL A 430 14.19 23.33 -28.50
CA VAL A 430 15.44 23.95 -28.04
C VAL A 430 16.37 24.21 -29.23
N ALA A 431 16.58 23.22 -30.10
CA ALA A 431 17.42 23.38 -31.28
C ALA A 431 16.92 24.48 -32.22
N ARG A 432 15.60 24.56 -32.48
CA ARG A 432 15.00 25.65 -33.27
C ARG A 432 15.19 27.00 -32.62
N TYR A 433 14.99 27.10 -31.30
CA TYR A 433 15.20 28.35 -30.57
C TYR A 433 16.66 28.80 -30.67
N LEU A 434 17.61 27.92 -30.37
CA LEU A 434 19.05 28.20 -30.46
C LEU A 434 19.46 28.58 -31.89
N PHE A 435 18.95 27.89 -32.91
CA PHE A 435 19.21 28.24 -34.31
C PHE A 435 18.68 29.62 -34.68
N SER A 436 17.52 30.02 -34.15
CA SER A 436 16.90 31.32 -34.44
C SER A 436 17.69 32.53 -33.93
N ILE A 437 18.54 32.33 -32.92
CA ILE A 437 19.33 33.39 -32.27
C ILE A 437 20.82 33.34 -32.63
N MET A 438 21.29 32.27 -33.29
CA MET A 438 22.67 32.19 -33.76
C MET A 438 22.90 33.23 -34.86
N PRO A 439 24.01 33.99 -34.84
CA PRO A 439 24.34 34.92 -35.89
C PRO A 439 24.52 34.16 -37.20
N GLN A 440 23.58 34.32 -38.13
CA GLN A 440 23.70 33.74 -39.46
C GLN A 440 24.87 34.44 -40.16
N LYS A 441 25.98 33.72 -40.33
CA LYS A 441 27.02 34.14 -41.28
C LYS A 441 26.39 34.06 -42.67
N ILE A 442 25.98 35.22 -43.20
CA ILE A 442 25.53 35.40 -44.59
C ILE A 442 26.69 35.14 -45.53
#